data_AF-A0A3D1X5G5-F1
#
_entry.id   AF-A0A3D1X5G5-F1
#
_cell.length_a   1.000
_cell.length_b   1.000
_cell.length_c   1.000
_cell.angle_alpha   90.00
_cell.angle_beta   90.00
_cell.angle_gamma   90.00
#
_symmetry.space_group_name_H-M   'P 1'
#
loop_
_entity.id
_entity.type
_entity.pdbx_description
1 polymer ?
#
loop_
_entity_poly.entity_id
_entity_poly.type
_entity_poly.pdbx_seq_one_letter_code
_entity_poly.pdbx_strand_id
1 'polypeptide(L)'
;MELLEHEAYNLLEPSEGESPAPDPDAGKHAFEVFCDCIALDEQLVAYLIDVLKRQDRTAFYKLSQVTTHLDLDPREFLYWLSHREDYGSTDERACALIMDACFTRLYEEQQGELLGALLSGDRQTFELFRTEAPELRQVPAATYEWYSRNYLDRDYPLRFILRCNGVAFPDTPEEEK
;
A
#
# COMPACT_ATOMS: atom_id res chain seq x y z
N MET A 1 -21.63 33.91 42.58
CA MET A 1 -20.41 33.42 41.92
C MET A 1 -20.17 32.03 42.48
N GLU A 2 -21.04 31.08 42.10
CA GLU A 2 -20.90 29.66 42.44
C GLU A 2 -20.11 29.03 41.29
N LEU A 3 -18.90 28.58 41.58
CA LEU A 3 -18.08 27.82 40.65
C LEU A 3 -18.51 26.36 40.78
N LEU A 4 -19.16 25.86 39.73
CA LEU A 4 -19.40 24.45 39.49
C LEU A 4 -18.05 23.73 39.47
N GLU A 5 -17.87 22.82 40.41
CA GLU A 5 -16.76 21.88 40.46
C GLU A 5 -16.79 21.02 39.19
N HIS A 6 -15.69 21.07 38.45
CA HIS A 6 -15.42 20.22 37.30
C HIS A 6 -15.52 18.74 37.71
N GLU A 7 -16.51 18.02 37.21
CA GLU A 7 -16.43 16.57 37.05
C GLU A 7 -15.28 16.29 36.08
N ALA A 8 -14.11 16.00 36.66
CA ALA A 8 -13.00 15.42 35.94
C ALA A 8 -13.47 14.07 35.37
N TYR A 9 -13.51 13.99 34.04
CA TYR A 9 -13.54 12.72 33.33
C TYR A 9 -12.41 11.85 33.91
N ASN A 10 -12.78 10.80 34.63
CA ASN A 10 -11.85 9.74 35.02
C ASN A 10 -11.29 9.12 33.72
N LEU A 11 -10.13 9.60 33.27
CA LEU A 11 -9.25 8.78 32.44
C LEU A 11 -8.83 7.61 33.33
N LEU A 12 -9.30 6.41 32.99
CA LEU A 12 -8.77 5.17 33.52
C LEU A 12 -7.25 5.20 33.33
N GLU A 13 -6.50 5.32 34.43
CA GLU A 13 -5.06 5.09 34.41
C GLU A 13 -4.82 3.64 33.96
N PRO A 14 -3.87 3.39 33.04
CA PRO A 14 -3.59 2.02 32.58
C PRO A 14 -3.14 1.19 33.79
N SER A 15 -3.76 0.04 34.00
CA SER A 15 -3.42 -0.85 35.10
C SER A 15 -1.97 -1.33 34.98
N GLU A 16 -1.16 -1.05 36.00
CA GLU A 16 0.20 -1.61 36.14
C GLU A 16 0.12 -3.15 36.17
N GLY A 17 0.37 -3.79 35.03
CA GLY A 17 0.34 -5.26 34.93
C GLY A 17 0.17 -5.82 33.53
N GLU A 18 -0.35 -5.03 32.58
CA GLU A 18 -0.35 -5.43 31.17
C GLU A 18 1.00 -5.08 30.56
N SER A 19 1.81 -6.11 30.26
CA SER A 19 2.93 -5.93 29.34
C SER A 19 2.34 -5.41 28.02
N PRO A 20 2.91 -4.35 27.42
CA PRO A 20 2.41 -3.88 26.12
C PRO A 20 2.36 -5.08 25.18
N ALA A 21 1.24 -5.23 24.48
CA ALA A 21 1.13 -6.24 23.44
C ALA A 21 2.34 -6.11 22.50
N PRO A 22 2.93 -7.22 22.03
CA PRO A 22 4.04 -7.15 21.11
C PRO A 22 3.64 -6.29 19.91
N ASP A 23 4.51 -5.34 19.57
CA ASP A 23 4.28 -4.42 18.46
C ASP A 23 4.01 -5.24 17.18
N PRO A 24 2.80 -5.15 16.59
CA PRO A 24 2.43 -5.92 15.40
C PRO A 24 3.30 -5.57 14.18
N ASP A 25 4.01 -4.43 14.22
CA ASP A 25 4.88 -3.95 13.17
C ASP A 25 6.37 -4.21 13.46
N ALA A 26 6.69 -4.88 14.57
CA ALA A 26 8.06 -5.27 14.92
C ALA A 26 8.70 -6.13 13.82
N GLY A 27 9.69 -5.56 13.13
CA GLY A 27 10.44 -6.21 12.06
C GLY A 27 9.93 -5.95 10.63
N LYS A 28 8.85 -5.18 10.46
CA LYS A 28 8.40 -4.70 9.15
C LYS A 28 9.25 -3.54 8.66
N HIS A 29 9.31 -3.37 7.35
CA HIS A 29 9.90 -2.17 6.76
C HIS A 29 9.00 -0.96 7.02
N ALA A 30 9.57 0.22 7.33
CA ALA A 30 8.78 1.42 7.63
C ALA A 30 7.84 1.83 6.49
N PHE A 31 8.24 1.59 5.23
CA PHE A 31 7.37 1.80 4.07
C PHE A 31 6.19 0.83 4.00
N GLU A 32 6.34 -0.42 4.46
CA GLU A 32 5.23 -1.37 4.54
C GLU A 32 4.21 -0.90 5.60
N VAL A 33 4.69 -0.44 6.76
CA VAL A 33 3.82 0.16 7.80
C VAL A 33 3.11 1.40 7.26
N PHE A 34 3.81 2.23 6.47
CA PHE A 34 3.20 3.38 5.81
C PHE A 34 2.08 2.97 4.85
N CYS A 35 2.33 2.01 3.95
CA CYS A 35 1.32 1.44 3.06
C CYS A 35 0.14 0.85 3.83
N ASP A 36 0.42 0.12 4.91
CA ASP A 36 -0.57 -0.47 5.81
C ASP A 36 -1.54 0.58 6.32
N CYS A 37 -1.02 1.69 6.86
CA CYS A 37 -1.83 2.78 7.37
C CYS A 37 -2.62 3.50 6.28
N ILE A 38 -1.98 3.82 5.14
CA ILE A 38 -2.63 4.55 4.05
C ILE A 38 -3.79 3.74 3.45
N ALA A 39 -3.62 2.43 3.32
CA ALA A 39 -4.64 1.55 2.75
C ALA A 39 -5.86 1.35 3.66
N LEU A 40 -5.87 1.85 4.91
CA LEU A 40 -7.01 1.77 5.82
C LEU A 40 -8.17 2.68 5.41
N ASP A 41 -7.91 3.76 4.67
CA ASP A 41 -8.92 4.76 4.31
C ASP A 41 -8.69 5.28 2.88
N GLU A 42 -9.74 5.20 2.05
CA GLU A 42 -9.72 5.71 0.67
C GLU A 42 -9.38 7.22 0.61
N GLN A 43 -9.74 8.00 1.64
CA GLN A 43 -9.40 9.41 1.72
C GLN A 43 -7.91 9.64 1.98
N LEU A 44 -7.24 8.74 2.72
CA LEU A 44 -5.80 8.78 2.91
C LEU A 44 -5.07 8.45 1.61
N VAL A 45 -5.56 7.47 0.84
CA VAL A 45 -5.03 7.17 -0.51
C VAL A 45 -5.18 8.39 -1.42
N ALA A 46 -6.37 9.02 -1.45
CA ALA A 46 -6.62 10.22 -2.24
C ALA A 46 -5.72 11.40 -1.82
N TYR A 47 -5.53 11.58 -0.52
CA TYR A 47 -4.63 12.60 0.03
C TYR A 47 -3.17 12.34 -0.35
N LEU A 48 -2.70 11.09 -0.22
CA LEU A 48 -1.36 10.69 -0.63
C LEU A 48 -1.11 10.98 -2.11
N ILE A 49 -2.08 10.66 -2.98
CA ILE A 49 -2.01 10.97 -4.42
C ILE A 49 -1.81 12.47 -4.65
N ASP A 50 -2.61 13.33 -4.01
CA ASP A 50 -2.51 14.78 -4.18
C ASP A 50 -1.15 15.31 -3.70
N VAL A 51 -0.70 14.87 -2.52
CA VAL A 51 0.60 15.23 -1.93
C VAL A 51 1.75 14.87 -2.86
N LEU A 52 1.77 13.63 -3.37
CA LEU A 52 2.83 13.14 -4.26
C LEU A 52 2.83 13.86 -5.61
N LYS A 53 1.66 14.14 -6.20
CA LYS A 53 1.54 14.89 -7.47
C LYS A 53 2.02 16.32 -7.35
N ARG A 54 1.79 16.96 -6.20
CA ARG A 54 2.27 18.32 -5.91
C ARG A 54 3.73 18.36 -5.49
N GLN A 55 4.36 17.20 -5.27
CA GLN A 55 5.69 17.07 -4.69
C GLN A 55 5.79 17.81 -3.34
N ASP A 56 4.71 17.80 -2.55
CA ASP A 56 4.65 18.47 -1.25
C ASP A 56 5.35 17.62 -0.18
N ARG A 57 6.67 17.80 -0.08
CA ARG A 57 7.50 17.07 0.89
C ARG A 57 7.04 17.32 2.33
N THR A 58 6.61 18.53 2.66
CA THR A 58 6.17 18.87 4.03
C THR A 58 4.89 18.13 4.40
N ALA A 59 3.92 18.05 3.49
CA ALA A 59 2.71 17.27 3.71
C ALA A 59 2.99 15.77 3.80
N PHE A 60 3.92 15.26 2.98
CA PHE A 60 4.35 13.86 3.04
C PHE A 60 5.02 13.52 4.38
N TYR A 61 5.96 14.33 4.86
CA TYR A 61 6.61 14.10 6.16
C TYR A 61 5.62 14.10 7.32
N LYS A 62 4.64 15.02 7.31
CA LYS A 62 3.58 15.00 8.33
C LYS A 62 2.79 13.69 8.27
N LEU A 63 2.42 13.25 7.07
CA LEU A 63 1.70 12.00 6.88
C LEU A 63 2.53 10.79 7.34
N SER A 64 3.82 10.74 7.04
CA SER A 64 4.72 9.67 7.48
C SER A 64 4.95 9.67 8.99
N GLN A 65 5.11 10.84 9.62
CA GLN A 65 5.28 10.97 11.06
C GLN A 65 4.04 10.50 11.83
N VAL A 66 2.83 10.83 11.34
CA VAL A 66 1.59 10.41 11.98
C VAL A 66 1.36 8.90 11.88
N THR A 67 1.82 8.28 10.79
CA THR A 67 1.58 6.84 10.51
C THR A 67 2.69 5.93 11.01
N THR A 68 3.95 6.35 10.96
CA THR A 68 5.13 5.52 11.23
C THR A 68 6.05 6.08 12.31
N HIS A 69 5.80 7.29 12.79
CA HIS A 69 6.73 8.05 13.66
C HIS A 69 8.10 8.36 13.04
N LEU A 70 8.24 8.23 11.72
CA LEU A 70 9.47 8.47 10.98
C LEU A 70 9.29 9.55 9.91
N ASP A 71 10.39 10.24 9.61
CA ASP A 71 10.50 11.15 8.47
C ASP A 71 10.89 10.37 7.22
N LEU A 72 9.89 9.83 6.53
CA LEU A 72 10.09 9.06 5.32
C LEU A 72 10.30 10.00 4.13
N ASP A 73 11.32 9.73 3.31
CA ASP A 73 11.50 10.50 2.07
C ASP A 73 10.51 10.03 0.99
N PRO A 74 9.75 10.95 0.35
CA PRO A 74 8.77 10.56 -0.66
C PRO A 74 9.39 9.95 -1.93
N ARG A 75 10.61 10.35 -2.32
CA ARG A 75 11.31 9.79 -3.47
C ARG A 75 11.81 8.39 -3.14
N GLU A 76 12.42 8.19 -1.98
CA GLU A 76 12.84 6.85 -1.53
C GLU A 76 11.64 5.90 -1.39
N PHE A 77 10.53 6.38 -0.83
CA PHE A 77 9.28 5.62 -0.76
C PHE A 77 8.80 5.19 -2.15
N LEU A 78 8.72 6.11 -3.11
CA LEU A 78 8.31 5.78 -4.47
C LEU A 78 9.29 4.83 -5.15
N TYR A 79 10.60 5.03 -4.98
CA TYR A 79 11.62 4.13 -5.51
C TYR A 79 11.46 2.71 -4.97
N TRP A 80 11.37 2.57 -3.65
CA TRP A 80 11.13 1.30 -2.97
C TRP A 80 9.86 0.64 -3.49
N LEU A 81 8.76 1.38 -3.57
CA LEU A 81 7.49 0.86 -4.03
C LEU A 81 7.56 0.38 -5.49
N SER A 82 8.26 1.11 -6.38
CA SER A 82 8.47 0.66 -7.77
C SER A 82 9.28 -0.62 -7.91
N HIS A 83 10.09 -0.97 -6.92
CA HIS A 83 10.96 -2.16 -6.91
C HIS A 83 10.54 -3.18 -5.85
N ARG A 84 9.30 -3.09 -5.33
CA ARG A 84 8.85 -3.92 -4.22
C ARG A 84 9.06 -5.42 -4.47
N GLU A 85 8.89 -5.84 -5.71
CA GLU A 85 9.05 -7.22 -6.15
C GLU A 85 10.48 -7.75 -6.08
N ASP A 86 11.49 -6.88 -6.07
CA ASP A 86 12.90 -7.27 -5.99
C ASP A 86 13.30 -7.77 -4.59
N TYR A 87 12.48 -7.45 -3.57
CA TYR A 87 12.65 -7.93 -2.19
C TYR A 87 11.93 -9.27 -1.95
N GLY A 88 11.10 -9.71 -2.90
CA GLY A 88 10.37 -10.98 -2.84
C GLY A 88 11.19 -12.17 -3.33
N SER A 89 10.57 -13.34 -3.37
CA SER A 89 11.14 -14.51 -4.04
C SER A 89 11.16 -14.33 -5.57
N THR A 90 11.97 -15.13 -6.29
CA THR A 90 11.97 -15.13 -7.76
C THR A 90 10.57 -15.36 -8.35
N ASP A 91 9.78 -16.25 -7.73
CA ASP A 91 8.41 -16.56 -8.16
C ASP A 91 7.47 -15.38 -7.89
N GLU A 92 7.56 -14.77 -6.71
CA GLU A 92 6.79 -13.58 -6.37
C GLU A 92 7.09 -12.44 -7.35
N ARG A 93 8.37 -12.24 -7.66
CA ARG A 93 8.81 -11.23 -8.63
C ARG A 93 8.19 -11.44 -10.00
N ALA A 94 8.28 -12.66 -10.53
CA ALA A 94 7.69 -12.98 -11.82
C ALA A 94 6.16 -12.78 -11.82
N CYS A 95 5.47 -13.25 -10.78
CA CYS A 95 4.03 -13.10 -10.65
C CYS A 95 3.62 -11.62 -10.53
N ALA A 96 4.31 -10.82 -9.72
CA ALA A 96 4.01 -9.40 -9.51
C ALA A 96 4.17 -8.60 -10.81
N LEU A 97 5.27 -8.82 -11.55
CA LEU A 97 5.51 -8.14 -12.83
C LEU A 97 4.43 -8.46 -13.87
N ILE A 98 3.99 -9.72 -13.94
CA ILE A 98 2.93 -10.11 -14.88
C ILE A 98 1.58 -9.54 -14.47
N MET A 99 1.27 -9.52 -13.17
CA MET A 99 0.05 -8.90 -12.66
C MET A 99 0.03 -7.39 -12.90
N ASP A 100 1.15 -6.68 -12.68
CA ASP A 100 1.30 -5.26 -13.02
C ASP A 100 1.04 -5.01 -14.52
N ALA A 101 1.61 -5.85 -15.38
CA ALA A 101 1.40 -5.77 -16.83
C ALA A 101 -0.08 -6.02 -17.22
N CYS A 102 -0.72 -7.01 -16.59
CA CYS A 102 -2.15 -7.29 -16.76
C CYS A 102 -3.00 -6.07 -16.38
N PHE A 103 -2.74 -5.48 -15.21
CA PHE A 103 -3.50 -4.35 -14.70
C PHE A 103 -3.30 -3.10 -15.56
N THR A 104 -2.08 -2.85 -16.00
CA THR A 104 -1.76 -1.76 -16.94
C THR A 104 -2.53 -1.92 -18.24
N ARG A 105 -2.53 -3.13 -18.82
CA ARG A 105 -3.31 -3.42 -20.04
C ARG A 105 -4.81 -3.20 -19.83
N LEU A 106 -5.38 -3.72 -18.74
CA LEU A 106 -6.79 -3.52 -18.43
C LEU A 106 -7.16 -2.04 -18.25
N TYR A 107 -6.24 -1.25 -17.69
CA TYR A 107 -6.43 0.19 -17.52
C TYR A 107 -6.44 0.91 -18.87
N GLU A 108 -5.50 0.58 -19.76
CA GLU A 108 -5.44 1.11 -21.13
C GLU A 108 -6.65 0.69 -21.97
N GLU A 109 -7.15 -0.54 -21.79
CA GLU A 109 -8.35 -1.09 -22.42
C GLU A 109 -9.66 -0.54 -21.79
N GLN A 110 -9.58 0.35 -20.80
CA GLN A 110 -10.70 0.96 -20.08
C GLN A 110 -11.64 -0.07 -19.41
N GLN A 111 -11.08 -1.22 -19.00
CA GLN A 111 -11.80 -2.29 -18.30
C GLN A 111 -11.93 -1.98 -16.80
N GLY A 112 -12.50 -0.83 -16.46
CA GLY A 112 -12.56 -0.31 -15.09
C GLY A 112 -13.36 -1.21 -14.12
N GLU A 113 -14.46 -1.81 -14.58
CA GLU A 113 -15.26 -2.73 -13.75
C GLU A 113 -14.48 -4.01 -13.41
N LEU A 114 -13.78 -4.58 -14.39
CA LEU A 114 -12.93 -5.76 -14.19
C LEU A 114 -11.75 -5.43 -13.27
N LEU A 115 -11.08 -4.29 -13.47
CA LEU A 115 -10.02 -3.82 -12.58
C LEU A 115 -10.50 -3.64 -11.14
N GLY A 116 -11.67 -3.02 -10.95
CA GLY A 116 -12.25 -2.83 -9.63
C GLY A 116 -12.52 -4.17 -8.93
N ALA A 117 -13.11 -5.13 -9.65
CA ALA A 117 -13.38 -6.46 -9.11
C ALA A 117 -12.10 -7.25 -8.79
N LEU A 118 -11.05 -7.11 -9.61
CA LEU A 118 -9.74 -7.69 -9.33
C LEU A 118 -9.13 -7.04 -8.08
N LEU A 119 -9.06 -5.72 -8.02
CA LEU A 119 -8.52 -4.97 -6.87
C LEU A 119 -9.27 -5.25 -5.56
N SER A 120 -10.58 -5.54 -5.63
CA SER A 120 -11.35 -5.95 -4.45
C SER A 120 -11.09 -7.40 -4.02
N GLY A 121 -10.32 -8.16 -4.79
CA GLY A 121 -10.04 -9.57 -4.53
C GLY A 121 -11.19 -10.51 -4.83
N ASP A 122 -12.03 -10.20 -5.82
CA ASP A 122 -13.06 -11.15 -6.23
C ASP A 122 -12.43 -12.41 -6.86
N ARG A 123 -12.58 -13.54 -6.17
CA ARG A 123 -12.00 -14.82 -6.59
C ARG A 123 -12.50 -15.28 -7.94
N GLN A 124 -13.81 -15.20 -8.16
CA GLN A 124 -14.42 -15.70 -9.39
C GLN A 124 -13.92 -14.92 -10.60
N THR A 125 -13.84 -13.59 -10.46
CA THR A 125 -13.28 -12.69 -11.45
C THR A 125 -11.83 -13.02 -11.73
N PHE A 126 -10.99 -13.21 -10.71
CA PHE A 126 -9.60 -13.59 -10.90
C PHE A 126 -9.43 -14.93 -11.63
N GLU A 127 -10.19 -15.95 -11.22
CA GLU A 127 -10.11 -17.28 -11.84
C GLU A 127 -10.53 -17.22 -13.31
N LEU A 128 -11.61 -16.50 -13.65
CA LEU A 128 -12.01 -16.27 -15.02
C LEU A 128 -10.93 -15.52 -15.81
N PHE A 129 -10.44 -14.41 -15.25
CA PHE A 129 -9.39 -13.59 -15.87
C PHE A 129 -8.13 -14.42 -16.17
N ARG A 130 -7.70 -15.27 -15.24
CA ARG A 130 -6.55 -16.18 -15.43
C ARG A 130 -6.75 -17.17 -16.57
N THR A 131 -7.98 -17.58 -16.88
CA THR A 131 -8.23 -18.45 -18.05
C THR A 131 -8.07 -17.71 -19.37
N GLU A 132 -8.38 -16.42 -19.38
CA GLU A 132 -8.39 -15.56 -20.57
C GLU A 132 -7.02 -14.91 -20.82
N ALA A 133 -6.24 -14.63 -19.77
CA ALA A 133 -4.90 -14.04 -19.83
C ALA A 133 -3.81 -15.10 -20.10
N PRO A 134 -3.29 -15.23 -21.34
CA PRO A 134 -2.21 -16.18 -21.66
C PRO A 134 -0.95 -15.97 -20.80
N GLU A 135 -0.63 -14.73 -20.46
CA GLU A 135 0.51 -14.34 -19.63
C GLU A 135 0.46 -14.96 -18.22
N LEU A 136 -0.71 -15.01 -17.59
CA LEU A 136 -0.87 -15.60 -16.25
C LEU A 136 -0.88 -17.13 -16.27
N ARG A 137 -1.32 -17.74 -17.38
CA ARG A 137 -1.31 -19.20 -17.55
C ARG A 137 0.10 -19.78 -17.60
N GLN A 138 1.07 -18.99 -18.06
CA GLN A 138 2.48 -19.39 -18.11
C GLN A 138 3.16 -19.39 -16.73
N VAL A 139 2.49 -18.85 -15.70
CA VAL A 139 3.01 -18.81 -14.33
C VAL A 139 2.11 -19.64 -13.41
N PRO A 140 2.46 -20.91 -13.16
CA PRO A 140 1.71 -21.79 -12.26
C PRO A 140 1.60 -21.25 -10.84
N ALA A 141 2.60 -20.48 -10.38
CA ALA A 141 2.64 -19.89 -9.04
C ALA A 141 1.63 -18.75 -8.82
N ALA A 142 1.13 -18.10 -9.88
CA ALA A 142 0.18 -16.99 -9.79
C ALA A 142 -1.27 -17.46 -9.52
N THR A 143 -1.45 -18.36 -8.55
CA THR A 143 -2.78 -18.82 -8.13
C THR A 143 -3.57 -17.69 -7.46
N TYR A 144 -4.88 -17.89 -7.25
CA TYR A 144 -5.66 -16.94 -6.48
C TYR A 144 -5.12 -16.76 -5.06
N GLU A 145 -4.67 -17.83 -4.42
CA GLU A 145 -4.11 -17.78 -3.06
C GLU A 145 -2.81 -16.97 -3.02
N TRP A 146 -1.96 -17.07 -4.05
CA TRP A 146 -0.78 -16.21 -4.16
C TRP A 146 -1.20 -14.76 -4.42
N TYR A 147 -2.10 -14.53 -5.38
CA TYR A 147 -2.60 -13.21 -5.75
C TYR A 147 -3.19 -12.47 -4.55
N SER A 148 -4.08 -13.12 -3.80
CA SER A 148 -4.73 -12.54 -2.63
C SER A 148 -3.76 -12.26 -1.48
N ARG A 149 -2.71 -13.08 -1.29
CA ARG A 149 -1.79 -12.95 -0.16
C ARG A 149 -0.58 -12.08 -0.41
N ASN A 150 -0.17 -11.93 -1.67
CA ASN A 150 1.07 -11.23 -2.02
C ASN A 150 0.76 -10.01 -2.87
N TYR A 151 -0.01 -10.19 -3.97
CA TYR A 151 -0.29 -9.08 -4.87
C TYR A 151 -1.34 -8.11 -4.30
N LEU A 152 -2.41 -8.61 -3.69
CA LEU A 152 -3.42 -7.72 -3.08
C LEU A 152 -3.02 -7.20 -1.71
N ASP A 153 -1.86 -7.60 -1.19
CA ASP A 153 -1.36 -7.14 0.09
C ASP A 153 -0.75 -5.73 -0.05
N ARG A 154 -1.65 -4.77 -0.29
CA ARG A 154 -1.54 -3.31 -0.15
C ARG A 154 -0.49 -2.59 -0.99
N ASP A 155 0.75 -3.04 -1.04
CA ASP A 155 1.86 -2.38 -1.73
C ASP A 155 1.64 -2.32 -3.24
N TYR A 156 1.44 -3.49 -3.89
CA TYR A 156 1.25 -3.55 -5.34
C TYR A 156 -0.05 -2.86 -5.82
N PRO A 157 -1.20 -2.98 -5.14
CA PRO A 157 -2.41 -2.27 -5.51
C PRO A 157 -2.24 -0.77 -5.32
N LEU A 158 -1.61 -0.33 -4.22
CA LEU A 158 -1.31 1.09 -4.00
C LEU A 158 -0.40 1.63 -5.11
N ARG A 159 0.67 0.90 -5.46
CA ARG A 159 1.56 1.24 -6.58
C ARG A 159 0.78 1.45 -7.87
N PHE A 160 -0.09 0.52 -8.22
CA PHE A 160 -0.92 0.60 -9.41
C PHE A 160 -1.84 1.84 -9.37
N ILE A 161 -2.51 2.07 -8.24
CA ILE A 161 -3.40 3.22 -8.03
C ILE A 161 -2.64 4.54 -8.19
N LEU A 162 -1.45 4.66 -7.59
CA LEU A 162 -0.61 5.86 -7.69
C LEU A 162 -0.22 6.14 -9.16
N ARG A 163 0.25 5.12 -9.89
CA ARG A 163 0.61 5.24 -11.32
C ARG A 163 -0.58 5.69 -12.16
N CYS A 164 -1.74 5.06 -11.99
CA CYS A 164 -2.96 5.41 -12.74
C CYS A 164 -3.45 6.84 -12.46
N ASN A 165 -3.12 7.39 -11.29
CA ASN A 165 -3.47 8.77 -10.93
C ASN A 165 -2.42 9.81 -11.36
N GLY A 166 -1.37 9.39 -12.07
CA GLY A 166 -0.33 10.27 -12.63
C GLY A 166 0.80 10.60 -11.66
N VAL A 167 1.00 9.80 -10.61
CA VAL A 167 2.21 9.91 -9.77
C VAL A 167 3.40 9.34 -10.55
N ALA A 168 4.47 10.14 -10.67
CA ALA A 168 5.69 9.72 -11.33
C ALA A 168 6.60 8.94 -10.37
N PHE A 169 7.06 7.76 -10.80
CA PHE A 169 7.99 6.93 -10.03
C PHE A 169 9.43 7.17 -10.52
N PRO A 170 10.42 7.21 -9.63
CA PRO A 170 11.82 7.37 -10.01
C PRO A 170 12.45 6.06 -10.49
N ASP A 171 13.28 6.12 -11.55
CA ASP A 171 14.00 4.95 -12.08
C ASP A 171 15.25 4.58 -11.25
N THR A 172 15.83 5.55 -10.55
CA THR A 172 17.05 5.36 -9.74
C THR A 172 16.84 5.84 -8.31
N PRO A 173 17.54 5.23 -7.33
CA PRO A 173 17.51 5.72 -5.96
C PRO A 173 18.07 7.15 -5.92
N GLU A 174 17.78 7.88 -4.85
CA GLU A 174 18.40 9.19 -4.65
C GLU A 174 19.91 9.01 -4.51
N GLU A 175 20.70 9.75 -5.29
CA GLU A 175 22.15 9.78 -5.09
C GLU A 175 22.40 10.45 -3.73
N GLU A 176 22.97 9.70 -2.78
CA GLU A 176 23.48 10.26 -1.53
C GLU A 176 24.44 11.42 -1.88
N LYS A 177 24.03 12.65 -1.57
CA LYS A 177 24.84 13.86 -1.74
C LYS A 177 25.76 14.09 -0.57
#